data_AF-S6B9K9-F1
#
_entry.id   AF-S6B9K9-F1
#
_cell.length_a   1.000
_cell.length_b   1.000
_cell.length_c   1.000
_cell.angle_alpha   90.00
_cell.angle_beta   90.00
_cell.angle_gamma   90.00
#
_symmetry.space_group_name_H-M   'P 1'
#
loop_
_entity.id
_entity.type
_entity.pdbx_description
1 polymer ?
#
loop_
_entity_poly.entity_id
_entity_poly.type
_entity_poly.pdbx_seq_one_letter_code
_entity_poly.pdbx_strand_id
1 'polypeptide(L)'
;MHKYVHITVAILVAAIGHAPCAAIIRSNKWSTPRQQDIPSFRKNETSIEQAFIKCVARSKPEGSSDVKTYAEKNQLPDDFNLTQKDRVVLTRDPTAPRPYLWNVRWPETERKIELRAIKYKVGQIWSPDGHVETVTALKVLPCTICEFMDFGYALVAYGKPSWEKRWNLRSELGKLIKNCNNFAYMKPVKLQPPQDYVLGQILDVSAFAGCTHVKVTGITKGKGFAGVIKRHGFARGPMSHGSKHHRKPGSIGASTTPGCVKPGKRMPGRMGNKRCTFRKLRVLGNNPETSLMYVKALVAGANGSYVSVTSDMQTITPENILQ
;
A
#
# COMPACT_ATOMS: atom_id res chain seq x y z
N MET A 1 -20.31 16.38 -65.70
CA MET A 1 -21.02 15.16 -65.26
C MET A 1 -20.86 15.07 -63.74
N HIS A 2 -21.66 15.78 -62.93
CA HIS A 2 -22.90 15.30 -62.29
C HIS A 2 -22.69 13.92 -61.63
N LYS A 3 -22.78 13.69 -60.31
CA LYS A 3 -23.69 14.25 -59.29
C LYS A 3 -23.11 14.13 -57.86
N TYR A 4 -23.50 15.10 -57.03
CA TYR A 4 -23.56 15.10 -55.56
C TYR A 4 -24.46 13.98 -55.01
N VAL A 5 -24.18 13.50 -53.79
CA VAL A 5 -25.23 13.05 -52.85
C VAL A 5 -24.85 13.45 -51.41
N HIS A 6 -25.43 14.55 -50.95
CA HIS A 6 -25.66 14.84 -49.54
C HIS A 6 -26.82 13.96 -49.04
N ILE A 7 -26.74 13.42 -47.82
CA ILE A 7 -27.90 12.86 -47.12
C ILE A 7 -28.11 13.66 -45.84
N THR A 8 -28.99 14.64 -45.94
CA THR A 8 -29.74 15.27 -44.86
C THR A 8 -31.17 14.71 -44.91
N VAL A 9 -31.66 14.11 -43.83
CA VAL A 9 -33.09 13.85 -43.63
C VAL A 9 -33.47 14.38 -42.26
N ALA A 10 -34.43 15.31 -42.28
CA ALA A 10 -35.03 15.95 -41.13
C ALA A 10 -36.36 15.27 -40.77
N ILE A 11 -36.63 15.25 -39.46
CA ILE A 11 -37.93 15.42 -38.77
C ILE A 11 -39.09 14.49 -39.16
N LEU A 12 -39.56 13.70 -38.18
CA LEU A 12 -40.99 13.45 -38.00
C LEU A 12 -41.36 13.48 -36.52
N VAL A 13 -42.22 14.44 -36.18
CA VAL A 13 -42.96 14.57 -34.92
C VAL A 13 -44.16 13.63 -34.98
N ALA A 14 -44.37 12.80 -33.96
CA ALA A 14 -45.65 12.13 -33.73
C ALA A 14 -45.89 11.99 -32.23
N ALA A 15 -46.85 12.76 -31.75
CA ALA A 15 -47.41 12.71 -30.41
C ALA A 15 -48.56 11.70 -30.38
N ILE A 16 -48.53 10.73 -29.46
CA ILE A 16 -49.73 10.04 -28.94
C ILE A 16 -49.44 9.70 -27.48
N GLY A 17 -50.16 10.35 -26.56
CA GLY A 17 -50.23 9.94 -25.16
C GLY A 17 -51.22 8.79 -24.96
N HIS A 18 -51.11 8.06 -23.85
CA HIS A 18 -52.18 7.78 -22.89
C HIS A 18 -51.65 6.94 -21.70
N ALA A 19 -51.94 7.47 -20.50
CA ALA A 19 -52.15 6.85 -19.19
C ALA A 19 -51.06 5.98 -18.48
N PRO A 20 -50.68 6.33 -17.23
CA PRO A 20 -49.92 5.47 -16.33
C PRO A 20 -50.79 4.53 -15.48
N CYS A 21 -50.31 3.30 -15.28
CA CYS A 21 -50.85 2.30 -14.36
C CYS A 21 -50.80 2.78 -12.90
N ALA A 22 -51.97 2.76 -12.25
CA ALA A 22 -52.12 2.89 -10.80
C ALA A 22 -51.83 1.56 -10.09
N ALA A 23 -50.99 1.59 -9.05
CA ALA A 23 -50.89 0.53 -8.05
C ALA A 23 -50.72 1.14 -6.65
N ILE A 24 -51.88 1.24 -6.01
CA ILE A 24 -52.21 1.24 -4.57
C ILE A 24 -51.02 1.01 -3.61
N ILE A 25 -50.64 2.05 -2.86
CA ILE A 25 -50.03 1.92 -1.52
C ILE A 25 -50.76 2.85 -0.56
N ARG A 26 -51.20 2.27 0.57
CA ARG A 26 -52.04 2.85 1.61
C ARG A 26 -51.46 4.12 2.23
N SER A 27 -52.32 5.12 2.40
CA SER A 27 -52.07 6.36 3.13
C SER A 27 -52.15 6.14 4.64
N ASN A 28 -51.02 6.29 5.35
CA ASN A 28 -51.03 6.62 6.77
C ASN A 28 -50.89 8.14 6.89
N LYS A 29 -51.98 8.79 7.29
CA LYS A 29 -52.06 10.21 7.61
C LYS A 29 -51.16 10.51 8.81
N TRP A 30 -50.15 11.36 8.62
CA TRP A 30 -49.58 12.16 9.69
C TRP A 30 -49.71 13.63 9.27
N SER A 31 -50.41 14.39 10.11
CA SER A 31 -50.73 15.79 9.94
C SER A 31 -49.48 16.65 9.82
N THR A 32 -49.38 17.44 8.76
CA THR A 32 -48.39 18.52 8.62
C THR A 32 -48.66 19.62 9.66
N PRO A 33 -47.68 20.04 10.46
CA PRO A 33 -47.85 21.19 11.34
C PRO A 33 -47.88 22.49 10.53
N ARG A 34 -48.81 23.36 10.95
CA ARG A 34 -49.11 24.70 10.47
C ARG A 34 -47.84 25.55 10.38
N GLN A 35 -47.52 26.04 9.18
CA GLN A 35 -46.50 27.09 8.96
C GLN A 35 -46.94 28.36 9.71
N GLN A 36 -46.18 28.76 10.72
CA GLN A 36 -46.29 30.08 11.33
C GLN A 36 -45.20 30.97 10.72
N ASP A 37 -45.61 32.14 10.26
CA ASP A 37 -44.77 33.15 9.65
C ASP A 37 -43.65 33.59 10.61
N ILE A 38 -42.39 33.45 10.17
CA ILE A 38 -41.22 33.93 10.91
C ILE A 38 -41.01 35.40 10.53
N PRO A 39 -41.11 36.35 11.48
CA PRO A 39 -40.82 37.75 11.18
C PRO A 39 -39.32 37.94 10.91
N SER A 40 -39.01 38.68 9.84
CA SER A 40 -37.66 39.02 9.41
C SER A 40 -36.91 39.82 10.49
N PHE A 41 -35.96 39.18 11.17
CA PHE A 41 -35.15 39.80 12.21
C PHE A 41 -34.03 40.64 11.56
N ARG A 42 -34.19 41.97 11.59
CA ARG A 42 -33.12 42.91 11.20
C ARG A 42 -31.96 42.79 12.19
N LYS A 43 -30.75 42.66 11.65
CA LYS A 43 -29.49 42.70 12.40
C LYS A 43 -29.32 44.06 13.08
N ASN A 44 -29.30 44.06 14.42
CA ASN A 44 -28.65 45.09 15.22
C ASN A 44 -27.54 44.39 16.02
N GLU A 45 -26.33 44.37 15.46
CA GLU A 45 -25.16 43.61 15.94
C GLU A 45 -24.42 44.27 17.13
N THR A 46 -24.99 45.24 17.86
CA THR A 46 -24.19 46.08 18.80
C THR A 46 -24.51 45.94 20.30
N SER A 47 -25.45 45.09 20.72
CA SER A 47 -25.81 44.97 22.16
C SER A 47 -25.53 43.61 22.81
N ILE A 48 -25.35 42.54 22.01
CA ILE A 48 -25.15 41.18 22.55
C ILE A 48 -23.68 40.88 22.84
N GLU A 49 -22.73 41.41 22.03
CA GLU A 49 -21.30 41.28 22.30
C GLU A 49 -20.87 42.04 23.56
N GLN A 50 -21.49 43.19 23.86
CA GLN A 50 -21.18 43.98 25.06
C GLN A 50 -21.73 43.35 26.35
N ALA A 51 -22.82 42.57 26.27
CA ALA A 51 -23.38 41.84 27.41
C ALA A 51 -22.58 40.57 27.73
N PHE A 52 -22.03 39.90 26.71
CA PHE A 52 -21.20 38.70 26.91
C PHE A 52 -19.83 39.06 27.50
N ILE A 53 -19.24 40.19 27.09
CA ILE A 53 -17.96 40.69 27.63
C ILE A 53 -18.10 41.15 29.10
N LYS A 54 -19.28 41.63 29.53
CA LYS A 54 -19.52 42.02 30.93
C LYS A 54 -19.76 40.86 31.90
N CYS A 55 -20.21 39.70 31.44
CA CYS A 55 -20.39 38.52 32.31
C CYS A 55 -19.09 37.75 32.60
N VAL A 56 -18.07 37.88 31.74
CA VAL A 56 -16.76 37.23 31.93
C VAL A 56 -15.85 38.06 32.86
N ALA A 57 -16.13 39.36 33.05
CA ALA A 57 -15.42 40.22 33.97
C ALA A 57 -15.99 40.16 35.41
N ARG A 58 -16.02 38.97 36.02
CA ARG A 58 -15.96 38.86 37.49
C ARG A 58 -14.49 38.78 37.87
N SER A 59 -13.98 39.87 38.44
CA SER A 59 -12.68 39.89 39.12
C SER A 59 -12.59 38.71 40.08
N LYS A 60 -11.58 37.87 39.89
CA LYS A 60 -11.23 36.82 40.87
C LYS A 60 -11.00 37.50 42.23
N PRO A 61 -11.55 36.99 43.34
CA PRO A 61 -11.15 37.45 44.67
C PRO A 61 -9.66 37.19 44.86
N GLU A 62 -8.91 38.22 45.26
CA GLU A 62 -7.52 38.10 45.66
C GLU A 62 -7.45 37.16 46.87
N GLY A 63 -6.76 36.03 46.72
CA GLY A 63 -6.52 35.10 47.82
C GLY A 63 -7.16 33.71 47.73
N SER A 64 -7.30 33.11 46.54
CA SER A 64 -7.46 31.66 46.43
C SER A 64 -6.43 31.11 45.44
N SER A 65 -5.63 30.15 45.90
CA SER A 65 -4.55 29.53 45.14
C SER A 65 -5.04 28.97 43.80
N ASP A 66 -4.41 29.41 42.72
CA ASP A 66 -4.74 29.01 41.34
C ASP A 66 -4.65 27.48 41.16
N VAL A 67 -5.79 26.79 41.27
CA VAL A 67 -5.91 25.41 40.81
C VAL A 67 -6.00 25.45 39.28
N LYS A 68 -4.84 25.50 38.62
CA LYS A 68 -4.73 25.30 37.16
C LYS A 68 -5.48 24.03 36.78
N THR A 69 -6.33 24.09 35.75
CA THR A 69 -7.00 22.89 35.23
C THR A 69 -5.97 21.90 34.70
N TYR A 70 -6.29 20.60 34.70
CA TYR A 70 -5.37 19.55 34.26
C TYR A 70 -4.86 19.77 32.81
N ALA A 71 -5.68 20.41 31.97
CA ALA A 71 -5.33 20.78 30.59
C ALA A 71 -4.31 21.93 30.51
N GLU A 72 -4.34 22.89 31.43
CA GLU A 72 -3.41 24.02 31.50
C GLU A 72 -2.07 23.63 32.12
N LYS A 73 -2.07 22.65 33.04
CA LYS A 73 -0.82 22.09 33.62
C LYS A 73 0.02 21.32 32.60
N ASN A 74 -0.59 20.80 31.54
CA ASN A 74 0.06 19.99 30.51
C ASN A 74 0.53 20.80 29.29
N GLN A 75 0.26 22.11 29.24
CA GLN A 75 0.78 22.99 28.20
C GLN A 75 2.18 23.46 28.61
N LEU A 76 3.16 23.27 27.72
CA LEU A 76 4.49 23.87 27.89
C LEU A 76 4.33 25.40 27.84
N PRO A 77 5.02 26.15 28.71
CA PRO A 77 4.97 27.61 28.65
C PRO A 77 5.54 28.09 27.31
N ASP A 78 4.96 29.15 26.76
CA ASP A 78 5.34 29.69 25.44
C ASP A 78 6.83 30.11 25.38
N ASP A 79 7.41 30.46 26.53
CA ASP A 79 8.82 30.87 26.69
C ASP A 79 9.78 29.71 27.01
N PHE A 80 9.35 28.45 26.83
CA PHE A 80 10.19 27.28 27.13
C PHE A 80 11.34 27.15 26.12
N ASN A 81 12.47 27.77 26.42
CA ASN A 81 13.72 27.54 25.71
C ASN A 81 14.45 26.31 26.26
N LEU A 82 14.67 25.32 25.38
CA LEU A 82 15.54 24.17 25.64
C LEU A 82 16.99 24.65 25.83
N THR A 83 17.40 24.87 27.08
CA THR A 83 18.82 25.03 27.40
C THR A 83 19.48 23.66 27.42
N GLN A 84 20.32 23.36 26.43
CA GLN A 84 21.21 22.19 26.52
C GLN A 84 22.11 22.38 27.74
N LYS A 85 21.96 21.55 28.76
CA LYS A 85 22.90 21.54 29.89
C LYS A 85 24.26 21.05 29.40
N ASP A 86 25.32 21.76 29.79
CA ASP A 86 26.73 21.48 29.43
C ASP A 86 27.27 20.10 29.84
N ARG A 87 26.44 19.19 30.38
CA ARG A 87 26.84 17.81 30.72
C ARG A 87 26.94 16.86 29.51
N VAL A 88 26.91 17.38 28.29
CA VAL A 88 27.12 16.60 27.06
C VAL A 88 28.50 16.88 26.44
N VAL A 89 29.53 17.02 27.26
CA VAL A 89 30.92 17.29 26.81
C VAL A 89 31.53 16.13 25.99
N LEU A 90 30.87 14.96 25.95
CA LEU A 90 31.32 13.79 25.15
C LEU A 90 30.50 13.52 23.89
N THR A 91 29.42 14.26 23.62
CA THR A 91 28.77 14.17 22.29
C THR A 91 29.45 15.14 21.34
N ARG A 92 29.84 14.64 20.16
CA ARG A 92 30.19 15.52 19.04
C ARG A 92 29.07 16.51 18.79
N ASP A 93 29.43 17.75 18.45
CA ASP A 93 28.49 18.78 18.08
C ASP A 93 27.52 18.26 17.00
N PRO A 94 26.20 18.33 17.23
CA PRO A 94 25.21 17.83 16.27
C PRO A 94 25.29 18.57 14.92
N THR A 95 25.79 19.80 14.93
CA THR A 95 25.94 20.70 13.77
C THR A 95 27.32 20.61 13.10
N ALA A 96 28.29 19.89 13.67
CA ALA A 96 29.61 19.76 13.03
C ALA A 96 29.47 19.01 11.70
N PRO A 97 30.02 19.54 10.59
CA PRO A 97 29.94 18.88 9.29
C PRO A 97 30.64 17.53 9.39
N ARG A 98 29.97 16.47 8.92
CA ARG A 98 30.52 15.12 8.92
C ARG A 98 31.12 14.85 7.53
N PRO A 99 32.45 15.01 7.34
CA PRO A 99 33.09 14.94 6.02
C PRO A 99 33.14 13.52 5.42
N TYR A 100 32.42 12.55 5.98
CA TYR A 100 32.21 11.23 5.38
C TYR A 100 30.74 10.99 4.99
N LEU A 101 29.82 11.89 5.37
CA LEU A 101 28.37 11.76 5.14
C LEU A 101 27.89 12.40 3.85
N TRP A 102 28.69 13.26 3.20
CA TRP A 102 28.36 13.81 1.87
C TRP A 102 28.34 12.74 0.77
N ASN A 103 29.04 11.62 0.98
CA ASN A 103 29.05 10.46 0.09
C ASN A 103 28.10 9.33 0.51
N VAL A 104 27.38 9.48 1.63
CA VAL A 104 26.41 8.46 2.05
C VAL A 104 25.19 8.59 1.16
N ARG A 105 25.02 7.64 0.23
CA ARG A 105 23.75 7.50 -0.49
C ARG A 105 22.68 7.13 0.52
N TRP A 106 21.80 8.09 0.80
CA TRP A 106 20.62 7.81 1.60
C TRP A 106 19.72 6.86 0.80
N PRO A 107 19.25 5.75 1.39
CA PRO A 107 18.40 4.76 0.71
C PRO A 107 17.10 5.32 0.14
N GLU A 108 16.74 6.54 0.55
CA GLU A 108 15.56 7.31 0.15
C GLU A 108 15.77 8.10 -1.14
N THR A 109 17.03 8.47 -1.45
CA THR A 109 17.41 9.13 -2.70
C THR A 109 17.52 8.13 -3.85
N GLU A 110 17.71 6.85 -3.55
CA GLU A 110 17.79 5.80 -4.57
C GLU A 110 16.46 5.63 -5.29
N ARG A 111 16.47 5.78 -6.62
CA ARG A 111 15.31 5.53 -7.47
C ARG A 111 14.82 4.10 -7.30
N LYS A 112 13.64 3.93 -6.71
CA LYS A 112 13.01 2.62 -6.48
C LYS A 112 11.55 2.69 -6.88
N ILE A 113 11.17 1.76 -7.75
CA ILE A 113 9.82 1.64 -8.27
C ILE A 113 9.31 0.26 -7.89
N GLU A 114 8.25 0.20 -7.08
CA GLU A 114 7.53 -1.04 -6.79
C GLU A 114 6.17 -1.03 -7.50
N LEU A 115 5.90 -2.05 -8.31
CA LEU A 115 4.61 -2.27 -8.97
C LEU A 115 4.03 -3.64 -8.61
N ARG A 116 2.71 -3.78 -8.79
CA ARG A 116 2.00 -5.04 -8.56
C ARG A 116 1.83 -5.79 -9.86
N ALA A 117 2.17 -7.08 -9.83
CA ALA A 117 2.06 -7.96 -10.96
C ALA A 117 1.35 -9.27 -10.58
N ILE A 118 0.86 -9.97 -11.58
CA ILE A 118 0.30 -11.32 -11.47
C ILE A 118 1.34 -12.29 -12.01
N LYS A 119 1.62 -13.36 -11.27
CA LYS A 119 2.41 -14.48 -11.79
C LYS A 119 1.58 -15.20 -12.87
N TYR A 120 1.86 -14.94 -14.14
CA TYR A 120 1.03 -15.42 -15.24
C TYR A 120 1.32 -16.89 -15.55
N LYS A 121 2.54 -17.17 -16.02
CA LYS A 121 2.96 -18.52 -16.42
C LYS A 121 4.45 -18.72 -16.15
N VAL A 122 4.82 -19.97 -15.93
CA VAL A 122 6.22 -20.40 -15.89
C VAL A 122 6.47 -21.18 -17.17
N GLY A 123 7.59 -20.92 -17.83
CA GLY A 123 8.00 -21.57 -19.07
C GLY A 123 9.52 -21.60 -19.21
N GLN A 124 9.98 -21.88 -20.42
CA GLN A 124 11.39 -21.87 -20.77
C GLN A 124 11.58 -21.04 -22.04
N ILE A 125 12.73 -20.40 -22.16
CA ILE A 125 13.15 -19.62 -23.33
C ILE A 125 14.55 -20.11 -23.71
N TRP A 126 14.82 -20.19 -25.02
CA TRP A 126 16.15 -20.48 -25.53
C TRP A 126 16.95 -19.18 -25.61
N SER A 127 18.13 -19.18 -25.00
CA SER A 127 19.11 -18.11 -25.18
C SER A 127 19.76 -18.22 -26.57
N PRO A 128 20.27 -17.11 -27.14
CA PRO A 128 21.01 -17.13 -28.40
C PRO A 128 22.19 -18.12 -28.42
N ASP A 129 22.80 -18.35 -27.25
CA ASP A 129 23.92 -19.29 -27.07
C ASP A 129 23.51 -20.77 -27.11
N GLY A 130 22.21 -21.07 -27.28
CA GLY A 130 21.67 -22.45 -27.28
C GLY A 130 21.38 -23.01 -25.88
N HIS A 131 21.53 -22.23 -24.82
CA HIS A 131 21.13 -22.64 -23.47
C HIS A 131 19.61 -22.48 -23.22
N VAL A 132 19.02 -23.40 -22.46
CA VAL A 132 17.62 -23.31 -22.02
C VAL A 132 17.55 -22.58 -20.68
N GLU A 133 16.87 -21.44 -20.65
CA GLU A 133 16.62 -20.69 -19.43
C GLU A 133 15.20 -20.88 -18.92
N THR A 134 15.04 -21.10 -17.61
CA THR A 134 13.73 -21.13 -16.97
C THR A 134 13.24 -19.71 -16.68
N VAL A 135 12.03 -19.40 -17.14
CA VAL A 135 11.48 -18.04 -17.12
C VAL A 135 10.11 -18.02 -16.46
N THR A 136 9.87 -17.02 -15.62
CA THR A 136 8.52 -16.67 -15.16
C THR A 136 8.04 -15.42 -15.90
N ALA A 137 6.90 -15.53 -16.58
CA ALA A 137 6.18 -14.40 -17.13
C ALA A 137 5.35 -13.74 -16.02
N LEU A 138 5.64 -12.48 -15.74
CA LEU A 138 4.93 -11.63 -14.80
C LEU A 138 4.10 -10.61 -15.57
N LYS A 139 2.78 -10.63 -15.39
CA LYS A 139 1.89 -9.61 -15.95
C LYS A 139 1.84 -8.44 -14.98
N VAL A 140 2.58 -7.37 -15.26
CA VAL A 140 2.50 -6.15 -14.45
C VAL A 140 1.19 -5.47 -14.80
N LEU A 141 0.43 -5.09 -13.77
CA LEU A 141 -0.84 -4.45 -13.98
C LEU A 141 -0.62 -2.93 -14.13
N PRO A 142 -1.41 -2.26 -14.99
CA PRO A 142 -1.47 -0.81 -14.97
C PRO A 142 -1.86 -0.35 -13.56
N CYS A 143 -1.09 0.60 -13.05
CA CYS A 143 -1.09 0.99 -11.65
C CYS A 143 -1.27 2.51 -11.57
N THR A 144 -2.41 2.99 -11.08
CA THR A 144 -2.66 4.43 -10.96
C THR A 144 -2.34 4.92 -9.57
N ILE A 145 -1.60 6.03 -9.47
CA ILE A 145 -1.25 6.66 -8.19
C ILE A 145 -2.48 7.39 -7.64
N CYS A 146 -2.87 7.06 -6.41
CA CYS A 146 -4.02 7.68 -5.74
C CYS A 146 -3.62 8.72 -4.68
N GLU A 147 -2.58 8.45 -3.92
CA GLU A 147 -2.19 9.28 -2.78
C GLU A 147 -0.70 9.08 -2.50
N PHE A 148 0.02 10.15 -2.19
CA PHE A 148 1.37 10.05 -1.66
C PHE A 148 1.30 9.92 -0.15
N MET A 149 2.01 8.92 0.39
CA MET A 149 2.16 8.69 1.82
C MET A 149 3.56 9.10 2.27
N ASP A 150 3.77 9.14 3.57
CA ASP A 150 5.07 9.41 4.15
C ASP A 150 6.11 8.33 3.78
N PHE A 151 7.39 8.67 3.93
CA PHE A 151 8.53 7.77 3.73
C PHE A 151 8.70 7.19 2.31
N GLY A 152 8.21 7.91 1.28
CA GLY A 152 8.35 7.52 -0.12
C GLY A 152 7.50 6.30 -0.50
N TYR A 153 6.38 6.11 0.19
CA TYR A 153 5.33 5.21 -0.24
C TYR A 153 4.25 5.99 -0.98
N ALA A 154 3.70 5.39 -2.02
CA ALA A 154 2.50 5.88 -2.68
C ALA A 154 1.42 4.80 -2.60
N LEU A 155 0.18 5.22 -2.32
CA LEU A 155 -0.97 4.35 -2.45
C LEU A 155 -1.31 4.23 -3.93
N VAL A 156 -1.16 3.02 -4.46
CA VAL A 156 -1.45 2.72 -5.85
C VAL A 156 -2.62 1.78 -5.95
N ALA A 157 -3.51 2.08 -6.88
CA ALA A 157 -4.67 1.26 -7.20
C ALA A 157 -4.42 0.48 -8.48
N TYR A 158 -4.84 -0.79 -8.49
CA TYR A 158 -4.48 -1.76 -9.53
C TYR A 158 -5.52 -2.87 -9.67
N GLY A 159 -5.45 -3.58 -10.81
CA GLY A 159 -6.11 -4.87 -10.99
C GLY A 159 -7.53 -4.77 -11.51
N LYS A 160 -8.49 -5.24 -10.71
CA LYS A 160 -9.83 -5.58 -11.19
C LYS A 160 -10.71 -4.35 -11.44
N PRO A 161 -11.70 -4.48 -12.35
CA PRO A 161 -12.60 -3.39 -12.74
C PRO A 161 -13.48 -2.89 -11.60
N SER A 162 -14.01 -1.69 -11.81
CA SER A 162 -14.72 -0.88 -10.81
C SER A 162 -15.97 -1.52 -10.21
N TRP A 163 -16.61 -2.50 -10.85
CA TRP A 163 -17.80 -3.15 -10.29
C TRP A 163 -17.51 -3.99 -9.04
N GLU A 164 -16.27 -4.44 -8.86
CA GLU A 164 -15.85 -5.19 -7.66
C GLU A 164 -15.65 -4.30 -6.42
N LYS A 165 -15.69 -2.96 -6.61
CA LYS A 165 -15.62 -1.97 -5.52
C LYS A 165 -16.68 -2.17 -4.43
N ARG A 166 -17.78 -2.89 -4.72
CA ARG A 166 -18.84 -3.19 -3.74
C ARG A 166 -18.32 -3.88 -2.48
N TRP A 167 -17.23 -4.64 -2.58
CA TRP A 167 -16.63 -5.36 -1.45
C TRP A 167 -15.58 -4.56 -0.67
N ASN A 168 -15.29 -3.33 -1.11
CA ASN A 168 -14.30 -2.48 -0.46
C ASN A 168 -14.90 -1.72 0.73
N LEU A 169 -14.04 -1.37 1.68
CA LEU A 169 -14.44 -0.50 2.77
C LEU A 169 -14.80 0.89 2.24
N ARG A 170 -15.74 1.56 2.91
CA ARG A 170 -16.21 2.90 2.53
C ARG A 170 -15.09 3.95 2.48
N SER A 171 -14.09 3.82 3.37
CA SER A 171 -12.90 4.69 3.39
C SER A 171 -12.04 4.52 2.13
N GLU A 172 -11.85 3.29 1.67
CA GLU A 172 -11.10 2.98 0.45
C GLU A 172 -11.81 3.48 -0.81
N LEU A 173 -13.14 3.37 -0.83
CA LEU A 173 -13.97 3.90 -1.91
C LEU A 173 -13.82 5.41 -2.06
N GLY A 174 -13.80 6.16 -0.95
CA GLY A 174 -13.58 7.61 -1.00
C GLY A 174 -12.26 7.99 -1.68
N LYS A 175 -11.18 7.23 -1.42
CA LYS A 175 -9.87 7.46 -2.05
C LYS A 175 -9.85 7.12 -3.54
N LEU A 176 -10.55 6.04 -3.94
CA LEU A 176 -10.67 5.63 -5.34
C LEU A 176 -11.51 6.61 -6.17
N ILE A 177 -12.58 7.16 -5.59
CA ILE A 177 -13.47 8.13 -6.25
C ILE A 177 -12.75 9.44 -6.51
N LYS A 178 -11.95 9.94 -5.56
CA LYS A 178 -11.19 11.20 -5.69
C LYS A 178 -10.29 11.24 -6.93
N ASN A 179 -9.75 10.08 -7.34
CA ASN A 179 -8.78 9.98 -8.43
C ASN A 179 -9.38 9.34 -9.70
N CYS A 180 -10.72 9.31 -9.81
CA CYS A 180 -11.46 8.78 -10.97
C CYS A 180 -10.94 7.41 -11.47
N ASN A 181 -10.57 6.53 -10.53
CA ASN A 181 -9.87 5.31 -10.89
C ASN A 181 -10.84 4.16 -11.22
N ASN A 182 -10.55 3.39 -12.26
CA ASN A 182 -11.31 2.19 -12.65
C ASN A 182 -10.94 0.92 -11.86
N PHE A 183 -9.92 0.96 -11.00
CA PHE A 183 -9.48 -0.20 -10.24
C PHE A 183 -10.20 -0.40 -8.90
N ALA A 184 -10.25 -1.66 -8.45
CA ALA A 184 -10.84 -2.05 -7.17
C ALA A 184 -9.81 -2.23 -6.04
N TYR A 185 -8.61 -2.75 -6.31
CA TYR A 185 -7.63 -3.00 -5.25
C TYR A 185 -6.68 -1.83 -5.05
N MET A 186 -6.28 -1.61 -3.80
CA MET A 186 -5.25 -0.64 -3.43
C MET A 186 -4.14 -1.32 -2.64
N LYS A 187 -2.92 -0.82 -2.78
CA LYS A 187 -1.81 -1.23 -1.92
C LYS A 187 -0.76 -0.12 -1.87
N PRO A 188 -0.15 0.14 -0.70
CA PRO A 188 1.03 0.98 -0.62
C PRO A 188 2.19 0.31 -1.36
N VAL A 189 2.82 1.06 -2.25
CA VAL A 189 4.02 0.66 -3.00
C VAL A 189 5.11 1.69 -2.79
N LYS A 190 6.36 1.26 -2.87
CA LYS A 190 7.50 2.15 -2.74
C LYS A 190 7.77 2.87 -4.07
N LEU A 191 7.65 4.20 -4.08
CA LEU A 191 7.95 5.07 -5.22
C LEU A 191 8.92 6.16 -4.73
N GLN A 192 10.18 6.05 -5.12
CA GLN A 192 11.23 6.99 -4.75
C GLN A 192 12.01 7.43 -5.99
N PRO A 193 12.38 8.71 -6.12
CA PRO A 193 11.94 9.85 -5.29
C PRO A 193 10.49 10.26 -5.64
N PRO A 194 9.68 10.75 -4.67
CA PRO A 194 8.26 11.07 -4.91
C PRO A 194 8.05 12.26 -5.86
N GLN A 195 9.04 13.14 -6.01
CA GLN A 195 8.97 14.34 -6.86
C GLN A 195 8.86 13.99 -8.36
N ASP A 196 9.27 12.79 -8.75
CA ASP A 196 9.25 12.33 -10.15
C ASP A 196 7.84 11.89 -10.61
N TYR A 197 6.84 11.89 -9.72
CA TYR A 197 5.52 11.33 -9.97
C TYR A 197 4.39 12.32 -9.71
N VAL A 198 3.29 12.17 -10.45
CA VAL A 198 2.09 12.99 -10.33
C VAL A 198 0.90 12.14 -9.86
N LEU A 199 0.00 12.73 -9.08
CA LEU A 199 -1.26 12.09 -8.70
C LEU A 199 -2.08 11.75 -9.95
N GLY A 200 -2.67 10.55 -10.01
CA GLY A 200 -3.44 10.07 -11.16
C GLY A 200 -2.59 9.51 -12.31
N GLN A 201 -1.26 9.59 -12.24
CA GLN A 201 -0.38 8.98 -13.24
C GLN A 201 -0.56 7.46 -13.29
N ILE A 202 -0.60 6.91 -14.50
CA ILE A 202 -0.63 5.48 -14.76
C ILE A 202 0.80 4.98 -14.94
N LEU A 203 1.17 3.96 -14.16
CA LEU A 203 2.45 3.27 -14.22
C LEU A 203 2.27 1.89 -14.83
N ASP A 204 3.01 1.63 -15.90
CA ASP A 204 2.96 0.38 -16.66
C ASP A 204 4.31 -0.37 -16.58
N VAL A 205 4.43 -1.48 -17.31
CA VAL A 205 5.69 -2.24 -17.44
C VAL A 205 6.84 -1.37 -17.95
N SER A 206 6.55 -0.33 -18.72
CA SER A 206 7.54 0.62 -19.25
C SER A 206 8.40 1.26 -18.17
N ALA A 207 7.90 1.38 -16.93
CA ALA A 207 8.67 1.88 -15.80
C ALA A 207 9.89 1.00 -15.44
N PHE A 208 9.93 -0.25 -15.93
CA PHE A 208 11.07 -1.17 -15.77
C PHE A 208 11.99 -1.22 -17.00
N ALA A 209 11.81 -0.35 -17.99
CA ALA A 209 12.72 -0.25 -19.13
C ALA A 209 14.14 0.09 -18.62
N GLY A 210 15.15 -0.63 -19.11
CA GLY A 210 16.55 -0.46 -18.68
C GLY A 210 16.92 -1.11 -17.34
N CYS A 211 15.98 -1.73 -16.63
CA CYS A 211 16.29 -2.50 -15.43
C CYS A 211 16.97 -3.83 -15.79
N THR A 212 18.24 -4.02 -15.42
CA THR A 212 18.93 -5.32 -15.59
C THR A 212 18.48 -6.34 -14.55
N HIS A 213 18.25 -5.89 -13.31
CA HIS A 213 17.90 -6.71 -12.17
C HIS A 213 16.67 -6.18 -11.43
N VAL A 214 15.88 -7.12 -10.93
CA VAL A 214 14.62 -6.83 -10.24
C VAL A 214 14.49 -7.72 -9.02
N LYS A 215 13.83 -7.19 -7.99
CA LYS A 215 13.48 -7.91 -6.77
C LYS A 215 12.00 -8.27 -6.81
N VAL A 216 11.68 -9.56 -6.69
CA VAL A 216 10.29 -10.04 -6.74
C VAL A 216 9.90 -10.62 -5.39
N THR A 217 8.83 -10.09 -4.82
CA THR A 217 8.28 -10.50 -3.53
C THR A 217 6.90 -11.13 -3.73
N GLY A 218 6.73 -12.36 -3.25
CA GLY A 218 5.47 -13.11 -3.37
C GLY A 218 5.11 -13.83 -2.08
N ILE A 219 3.88 -14.35 -2.03
CA ILE A 219 3.45 -15.24 -0.95
C ILE A 219 3.70 -16.68 -1.40
N THR A 220 4.42 -17.45 -0.58
CA THR A 220 4.70 -18.86 -0.86
C THR A 220 3.44 -19.71 -0.80
N LYS A 221 3.36 -20.75 -1.65
CA LYS A 221 2.23 -21.70 -1.63
C LYS A 221 2.06 -22.29 -0.22
N GLY A 222 0.84 -22.24 0.31
CA GLY A 222 0.49 -22.87 1.58
C GLY A 222 0.65 -24.39 1.51
N LYS A 223 1.21 -25.00 2.55
CA LYS A 223 1.38 -26.46 2.68
C LYS A 223 0.67 -27.05 3.90
N GLY A 224 -0.15 -26.26 4.59
CA GLY A 224 -0.87 -26.68 5.80
C GLY A 224 0.06 -26.91 7.00
N PHE A 225 -0.37 -27.76 7.93
CA PHE A 225 0.47 -28.26 9.02
C PHE A 225 1.44 -29.30 8.47
N ALA A 226 2.74 -29.07 8.65
CA ALA A 226 3.80 -29.95 8.17
C ALA A 226 4.62 -30.53 9.32
N GLY A 227 4.91 -31.82 9.23
CA GLY A 227 5.86 -32.50 10.12
C GLY A 227 7.30 -31.99 9.95
N VAL A 228 8.19 -32.35 10.87
CA VAL A 228 9.58 -31.85 10.90
C VAL A 228 10.40 -32.20 9.67
N ILE A 229 10.15 -33.35 9.04
CA ILE A 229 10.83 -33.77 7.81
C ILE A 229 10.52 -32.77 6.68
N LYS A 230 9.23 -32.55 6.39
CA LYS A 230 8.81 -31.66 5.30
C LYS A 230 9.11 -30.18 5.60
N ARG A 231 8.99 -29.76 6.87
CA ARG A 231 9.12 -28.36 7.28
C ARG A 231 10.57 -27.91 7.42
N HIS A 232 11.43 -28.75 8.00
CA HIS A 232 12.80 -28.41 8.41
C HIS A 232 13.87 -29.32 7.81
N GLY A 233 13.50 -30.30 6.97
CA GLY A 233 14.46 -31.21 6.33
C GLY A 233 15.08 -32.23 7.29
N PHE A 234 14.42 -32.59 8.40
CA PHE A 234 14.94 -33.59 9.32
C PHE A 234 15.06 -34.97 8.66
N ALA A 235 16.07 -35.73 9.05
CA ALA A 235 16.19 -37.13 8.67
C ALA A 235 15.08 -37.98 9.33
N ARG A 236 14.75 -39.10 8.69
CA ARG A 236 13.87 -40.13 9.26
C ARG A 236 14.69 -41.10 10.13
N GLY A 237 14.02 -41.76 11.07
CA GLY A 237 14.60 -42.90 11.78
C GLY A 237 14.67 -44.16 10.90
N PRO A 238 15.35 -45.23 11.36
CA PRO A 238 15.42 -46.50 10.65
C PRO A 238 14.01 -47.09 10.46
N MET A 239 13.77 -47.73 9.32
CA MET A 239 12.48 -48.38 9.01
C MET A 239 12.44 -49.85 9.42
N SER A 240 13.60 -50.49 9.56
CA SER A 240 13.77 -51.88 10.02
C SER A 240 14.10 -51.95 11.52
N HIS A 241 14.28 -53.18 12.03
CA HIS A 241 14.70 -53.48 13.41
C HIS A 241 13.79 -52.89 14.50
N GLY A 242 12.47 -52.98 14.31
CA GLY A 242 11.47 -52.76 15.37
C GLY A 242 11.28 -51.31 15.86
N SER A 243 11.93 -50.32 15.22
CA SER A 243 11.77 -48.92 15.60
C SER A 243 10.34 -48.45 15.35
N LYS A 244 9.69 -47.84 16.35
CA LYS A 244 8.38 -47.15 16.20
C LYS A 244 8.54 -45.64 15.93
N HIS A 245 9.78 -45.17 15.75
CA HIS A 245 10.11 -43.76 15.60
C HIS A 245 10.67 -43.47 14.21
N HIS A 246 9.81 -43.51 13.20
CA HIS A 246 10.25 -43.27 11.82
C HIS A 246 10.29 -41.78 11.45
N ARG A 247 9.30 -40.98 11.90
CA ARG A 247 9.09 -39.61 11.40
C ARG A 247 8.96 -38.54 12.49
N LYS A 248 9.21 -38.89 13.76
CA LYS A 248 9.14 -37.92 14.86
C LYS A 248 10.48 -37.19 15.04
N PRO A 249 10.52 -36.04 15.74
CA PRO A 249 11.66 -35.12 15.74
C PRO A 249 12.93 -35.61 16.47
N GLY A 250 12.85 -36.70 17.23
CA GLY A 250 13.93 -37.10 18.13
C GLY A 250 13.97 -36.21 19.37
N SER A 251 15.15 -36.05 19.96
CA SER A 251 15.32 -35.23 21.17
C SER A 251 15.09 -33.73 20.91
N ILE A 252 14.31 -33.10 21.78
CA ILE A 252 13.91 -31.69 21.68
C ILE A 252 14.81 -30.75 22.51
N GLY A 253 15.62 -31.26 23.43
CA GLY A 253 16.45 -30.46 24.32
C GLY A 253 17.36 -31.30 25.21
N ALA A 254 18.21 -30.63 25.98
CA ALA A 254 18.98 -31.23 27.06
C ALA A 254 18.10 -31.43 28.31
N SER A 255 18.45 -32.40 29.15
CA SER A 255 17.69 -32.76 30.36
C SER A 255 17.80 -31.69 31.45
N THR A 256 18.89 -31.70 32.23
CA THR A 256 18.97 -30.94 33.49
C THR A 256 19.22 -29.44 33.30
N THR A 257 20.20 -29.08 32.49
CA THR A 257 20.51 -27.67 32.18
C THR A 257 20.29 -27.47 30.69
N PRO A 258 19.31 -26.66 30.24
CA PRO A 258 18.55 -25.60 30.92
C PRO A 258 17.16 -25.99 31.48
N GLY A 259 16.78 -27.27 31.52
CA GLY A 259 15.48 -27.71 32.03
C GLY A 259 14.26 -27.28 31.19
N CYS A 260 14.50 -26.74 30.00
CA CYS A 260 13.45 -26.24 29.10
C CYS A 260 13.83 -26.38 27.63
N VAL A 261 12.84 -26.32 26.74
CA VAL A 261 13.09 -26.25 25.29
C VAL A 261 13.45 -24.81 24.94
N LYS A 262 14.63 -24.61 24.36
CA LYS A 262 15.08 -23.26 23.94
C LYS A 262 14.11 -22.65 22.90
N PRO A 263 13.85 -21.33 22.98
CA PRO A 263 13.03 -20.63 21.98
C PRO A 263 13.65 -20.76 20.59
N GLY A 264 12.81 -20.87 19.56
CA GLY A 264 13.26 -21.09 18.19
C GLY A 264 13.60 -22.55 17.84
N LYS A 265 13.43 -23.51 18.77
CA LYS A 265 13.59 -24.94 18.45
C LYS A 265 12.68 -25.35 17.29
N ARG A 266 13.27 -26.02 16.30
CA ARG A 266 12.56 -26.49 15.10
C ARG A 266 11.59 -27.62 15.44
N MET A 267 10.30 -27.34 15.31
CA MET A 267 9.19 -28.25 15.63
C MET A 267 8.19 -28.35 14.47
N PRO A 268 7.28 -29.34 14.44
CA PRO A 268 6.22 -29.42 13.42
C PRO A 268 5.28 -28.20 13.51
N GLY A 269 4.60 -27.85 12.42
CA GLY A 269 3.71 -26.69 12.41
C GLY A 269 3.35 -26.20 11.02
N ARG A 270 2.62 -25.08 10.93
CA ARG A 270 2.19 -24.47 9.67
C ARG A 270 3.39 -24.11 8.78
N MET A 271 3.33 -24.51 7.51
CA MET A 271 4.35 -24.29 6.49
C MET A 271 3.77 -23.61 5.25
N GLY A 272 4.54 -22.71 4.64
CA GLY A 272 4.09 -21.90 3.49
C GLY A 272 3.23 -20.72 3.91
N ASN A 273 2.56 -20.08 2.95
CA ASN A 273 1.78 -18.85 3.14
C ASN A 273 2.57 -17.72 3.83
N LYS A 274 3.88 -17.67 3.57
CA LYS A 274 4.78 -16.63 4.07
C LYS A 274 5.30 -15.78 2.93
N ARG A 275 5.56 -14.51 3.20
CA ARG A 275 6.24 -13.59 2.27
C ARG A 275 7.66 -14.11 2.02
N CYS A 276 8.01 -14.27 0.75
CA CYS A 276 9.35 -14.65 0.30
C CYS A 276 9.77 -13.68 -0.80
N THR A 277 11.05 -13.33 -0.78
CA THR A 277 11.60 -12.30 -1.64
C THR A 277 12.82 -12.84 -2.36
N PHE A 278 12.77 -12.83 -3.68
CA PHE A 278 13.89 -13.14 -4.55
C PHE A 278 14.56 -11.82 -4.93
N ARG A 279 15.86 -11.72 -4.69
CA ARG A 279 16.67 -10.54 -4.99
C ARG A 279 17.48 -10.77 -6.26
N LYS A 280 17.87 -9.69 -6.94
CA LYS A 280 18.75 -9.71 -8.11
C LYS A 280 18.32 -10.71 -9.19
N LEU A 281 17.03 -10.76 -9.52
CA LEU A 281 16.55 -11.57 -10.63
C LEU A 281 16.81 -10.83 -11.93
N ARG A 282 17.48 -11.48 -12.89
CA ARG A 282 17.75 -10.91 -14.21
C ARG A 282 16.45 -10.79 -15.02
N VAL A 283 16.24 -9.61 -15.60
CA VAL A 283 15.16 -9.36 -16.57
C VAL A 283 15.66 -9.76 -17.95
N LEU A 284 14.89 -10.57 -18.66
CA LEU A 284 15.21 -11.00 -20.03
C LEU A 284 14.61 -10.08 -21.07
N GLY A 285 13.44 -9.52 -20.77
CA GLY A 285 12.75 -8.58 -21.64
C GLY A 285 11.42 -8.15 -21.07
N ASN A 286 10.92 -7.04 -21.58
CA ASN A 286 9.61 -6.48 -21.29
C ASN A 286 8.85 -6.26 -22.59
N ASN A 287 7.55 -6.54 -22.57
CA ASN A 287 6.64 -6.25 -23.67
C ASN A 287 5.52 -5.34 -23.12
N PRO A 288 5.51 -4.03 -23.49
CA PRO A 288 4.53 -3.09 -22.97
C PRO A 288 3.12 -3.36 -23.49
N GLU A 289 2.97 -3.79 -24.75
CA GLU A 289 1.67 -4.07 -25.38
C GLU A 289 0.89 -5.16 -24.65
N THR A 290 1.58 -6.22 -24.25
CA THR A 290 0.98 -7.34 -23.50
C THR A 290 1.05 -7.16 -21.98
N SER A 291 1.72 -6.09 -21.53
CA SER A 291 2.05 -5.83 -20.12
C SER A 291 2.78 -6.99 -19.43
N LEU A 292 3.60 -7.73 -20.18
CA LEU A 292 4.38 -8.87 -19.68
C LEU A 292 5.84 -8.51 -19.45
N MET A 293 6.39 -8.98 -18.34
CA MET A 293 7.81 -8.92 -18.02
C MET A 293 8.35 -10.33 -17.79
N TYR A 294 9.47 -10.66 -18.42
CA TYR A 294 10.11 -11.97 -18.34
C TYR A 294 11.29 -11.94 -17.38
N VAL A 295 11.26 -12.83 -16.39
CA VAL A 295 12.28 -12.90 -15.34
C VAL A 295 12.91 -14.29 -15.29
N LYS A 296 14.24 -14.35 -15.26
CA LYS A 296 15.03 -15.59 -15.18
C LYS A 296 15.02 -16.20 -13.78
N ALA A 297 13.89 -16.79 -13.36
CA ALA A 297 13.77 -17.58 -12.14
C ALA A 297 12.37 -18.19 -11.99
N LEU A 298 12.22 -19.06 -10.99
CA LEU A 298 10.92 -19.44 -10.42
C LEU A 298 10.53 -18.46 -9.30
N VAL A 299 9.39 -17.81 -9.45
CA VAL A 299 8.86 -16.87 -8.45
C VAL A 299 7.92 -17.58 -7.46
N ALA A 300 7.93 -17.16 -6.20
CA ALA A 300 7.01 -17.67 -5.17
C ALA A 300 5.54 -17.41 -5.53
N GLY A 301 4.69 -18.37 -5.13
CA GLY A 301 3.24 -18.28 -5.32
C GLY A 301 2.70 -19.22 -6.41
N ALA A 302 1.39 -19.38 -6.40
CA ALA A 302 0.66 -20.08 -7.46
C ALA A 302 0.53 -19.20 -8.71
N ASN A 303 0.25 -19.81 -9.85
CA ASN A 303 -0.11 -19.03 -11.04
C ASN A 303 -1.41 -18.27 -10.74
N GLY A 304 -1.50 -17.02 -11.19
CA GLY A 304 -2.57 -16.09 -10.83
C GLY A 304 -2.37 -15.34 -9.51
N SER A 305 -1.36 -15.69 -8.70
CA SER A 305 -1.12 -14.97 -7.44
C SER A 305 -0.46 -13.60 -7.68
N TYR A 306 -0.81 -12.63 -6.85
CA TYR A 306 -0.20 -11.31 -6.89
C TYR A 306 1.20 -11.30 -6.29
N VAL A 307 2.13 -10.73 -7.03
CA VAL A 307 3.52 -10.48 -6.63
C VAL A 307 3.82 -8.99 -6.67
N SER A 308 4.75 -8.55 -5.82
CA SER A 308 5.31 -7.21 -5.85
C SER A 308 6.64 -7.27 -6.58
N VAL A 309 6.84 -6.38 -7.54
CA VAL A 309 8.04 -6.26 -8.36
C VAL A 309 8.67 -4.93 -8.02
N THR A 310 9.88 -4.95 -7.47
CA THR A 310 10.64 -3.75 -7.11
C THR A 310 11.85 -3.65 -8.02
N SER A 311 12.04 -2.51 -8.68
CA SER A 311 13.26 -2.25 -9.45
C SER A 311 14.46 -2.22 -8.52
N ASP A 312 15.52 -2.90 -8.93
CA ASP A 312 16.83 -2.79 -8.29
C ASP A 312 17.66 -1.90 -9.23
N MET A 313 17.30 -0.61 -9.30
CA MET A 313 18.05 0.37 -10.08
C MET A 313 19.36 0.63 -9.34
N GLN A 314 20.36 -0.20 -9.59
CA GLN A 314 21.72 0.26 -9.42
C GLN A 314 21.89 1.38 -10.44
N THR A 315 22.06 2.61 -9.96
CA THR A 315 22.51 3.71 -10.81
C THR A 315 23.77 3.20 -11.51
N ILE A 316 23.80 3.23 -12.84
CA ILE A 316 25.01 2.95 -13.61
C ILE A 316 26.05 3.94 -13.07
N THR A 317 26.97 3.47 -12.24
CA THR A 317 28.19 4.21 -11.94
C THR A 317 29.04 4.16 -13.20
N PRO A 318 29.80 5.22 -13.53
CA PRO A 318 30.69 5.20 -14.70
C PRO A 318 31.67 4.00 -14.66
N GLU A 319 31.95 3.47 -13.47
CA GLU A 319 32.75 2.27 -13.22
C GLU A 319 32.13 0.96 -13.77
N ASN A 320 30.80 0.89 -13.87
CA ASN A 320 30.07 -0.31 -14.36
C ASN A 320 29.92 -0.36 -15.89
N ILE A 321 30.49 0.60 -16.63
CA ILE A 321 30.45 0.64 -18.11
C ILE A 321 31.67 -0.09 -18.71
N LEU A 322 32.70 -0.37 -17.90
CA LEU A 322 33.97 -0.99 -18.35
C LEU A 322 34.11 -2.48 -17.96
N GLN A 323 33.00 -3.17 -17.64
CA GLN A 323 32.98 -4.62 -17.40
C GLN A 323 32.02 -5.33 -18.32
#